data_AF-A0A812VEX7-F1
#
_entry.id   AF-A0A812VEX7-F1
#
_cell.length_a   1.000
_cell.length_b   1.000
_cell.length_c   1.000
_cell.angle_alpha   90.00
_cell.angle_beta   90.00
_cell.angle_gamma   90.00
#
_symmetry.space_group_name_H-M   'P 1'
#
loop_
_entity.id
_entity.type
_entity.pdbx_description
1 polymer ?
#
loop_
_entity_poly.entity_id
_entity_poly.type
_entity_poly.pdbx_seq_one_letter_code
_entity_poly.pdbx_strand_id
1 'polypeptide(L)'
;MLVADKILPKWKGKTCPHCQVGILSDLCVEKRTSLYKHRCSSRHCHKYVSPHHLHPVFTQGTGPSSRGLQIQASLLLLKLLRVPHPAIHVLLNVNHKAIEDMETRICDLRKAFVEKQEKNIVFGDGKTWKDVEADEATFDRRDISQDVDFKHLVKNNKTTTMWEQWAGVIQRGRPETLILSRLKPKLTVKRAPGPGAIRRTEWKTLGTKLLKDRKVVLHTDAARSYKAKIDGVIHDKVVHAKKRVKRNGKFIWQNPKYVKVVTHKIPKSNKKIVVKSGTQIIDRCWRFLKDRVRVNQHTKAGSRQLVPN
;
A
#
# COMPACT_ATOMS: atom_id res chain seq x y z
N MET A 1 23.83 -10.00 -14.58
CA MET A 1 22.71 -9.08 -14.32
C MET A 1 22.12 -9.29 -12.93
N LEU A 2 21.31 -10.34 -12.67
CA LEU A 2 20.60 -10.50 -11.38
C LEU A 2 21.46 -10.46 -10.10
N VAL A 3 22.68 -10.99 -10.14
CA VAL A 3 23.63 -10.90 -9.00
C VAL A 3 24.25 -9.50 -8.87
N ALA A 4 24.47 -8.81 -9.99
CA ALA A 4 25.00 -7.44 -10.00
C ALA A 4 23.97 -6.46 -9.43
N ASP A 5 22.70 -6.65 -9.78
CA ASP A 5 21.56 -5.87 -9.28
C ASP A 5 21.15 -6.22 -7.85
N LYS A 6 21.88 -7.15 -7.20
CA LYS A 6 21.62 -7.67 -5.85
C LYS A 6 20.23 -8.29 -5.69
N ILE A 7 19.61 -8.73 -6.79
CA ILE A 7 18.37 -9.52 -6.77
C ILE A 7 18.69 -10.92 -6.26
N LEU A 8 19.73 -11.55 -6.80
CA LEU A 8 20.21 -12.85 -6.30
C LEU A 8 21.34 -12.70 -5.28
N PRO A 9 21.38 -13.55 -4.24
CA PRO A 9 22.48 -13.56 -3.30
C PRO A 9 23.77 -14.09 -3.95
N LYS A 10 24.92 -13.64 -3.43
CA LYS A 10 26.23 -14.17 -3.81
C LYS A 10 26.50 -15.46 -3.03
N TRP A 11 26.28 -16.62 -3.66
CA TRP A 11 26.48 -17.94 -3.06
C TRP A 11 27.93 -18.42 -3.04
N LYS A 12 28.78 -17.96 -3.97
CA LYS A 12 30.19 -18.35 -4.01
C LYS A 12 30.85 -18.12 -2.64
N GLY A 13 31.51 -19.13 -2.10
CA GLY A 13 32.21 -19.05 -0.82
C GLY A 13 31.30 -19.07 0.41
N LYS A 14 29.98 -19.19 0.25
CA LYS A 14 29.04 -19.32 1.38
C LYS A 14 28.91 -20.76 1.83
N THR A 15 28.57 -20.94 3.10
CA THR A 15 28.26 -22.24 3.69
C THR A 15 27.03 -22.86 3.02
N CYS A 16 27.12 -24.15 2.73
CA CYS A 16 26.07 -24.90 2.07
C CYS A 16 24.82 -25.00 2.95
N PRO A 17 23.63 -24.60 2.47
CA PRO A 17 22.39 -24.64 3.25
C PRO A 17 21.92 -26.07 3.58
N HIS A 18 22.41 -27.09 2.86
CA HIS A 18 21.98 -28.47 3.08
C HIS A 18 22.76 -29.21 4.16
N CYS A 19 24.07 -28.97 4.26
CA CYS A 19 24.93 -29.68 5.21
C CYS A 19 25.57 -28.77 6.26
N GLN A 20 25.45 -27.45 6.12
CA GLN A 20 25.98 -26.43 7.03
C GLN A 20 27.52 -26.50 7.26
N VAL A 21 28.23 -27.35 6.53
CA VAL A 21 29.69 -27.56 6.67
C VAL A 21 30.43 -27.16 5.39
N GLY A 22 30.01 -27.68 4.24
CA GLY A 22 30.72 -27.46 2.98
C GLY A 22 30.58 -26.04 2.46
N ILE A 23 31.54 -25.61 1.63
CA ILE A 23 31.54 -24.30 0.98
C ILE A 23 31.03 -24.44 -0.46
N LEU A 24 30.21 -23.48 -0.89
CA LEU A 24 29.65 -23.46 -2.23
C LEU A 24 30.67 -22.94 -3.25
N SER A 25 30.82 -23.69 -4.34
CA SER A 25 31.70 -23.37 -5.46
C SER A 25 31.26 -22.14 -6.25
N ASP A 26 32.10 -21.75 -7.21
CA ASP A 26 31.65 -20.96 -8.35
C ASP A 26 30.48 -21.62 -9.08
N LEU A 27 29.75 -20.79 -9.84
CA LEU A 27 28.65 -21.25 -10.65
C LEU A 27 29.17 -22.21 -11.73
N CYS A 28 28.68 -23.45 -11.72
CA CYS A 28 29.13 -24.50 -12.61
C CYS A 28 27.93 -25.17 -13.28
N VAL A 29 28.14 -25.75 -14.46
CA VAL A 29 27.09 -26.48 -15.18
C VAL A 29 26.94 -27.86 -14.54
N GLU A 30 25.74 -28.18 -14.05
CA GLU A 30 25.40 -29.52 -13.59
C GLU A 30 25.24 -30.45 -14.79
N LYS A 31 26.08 -31.48 -14.90
CA LYS A 31 26.12 -32.38 -16.07
C LYS A 31 24.78 -33.04 -16.42
N ARG A 32 23.91 -33.29 -15.43
CA ARG A 32 22.62 -33.99 -15.65
C ARG A 32 21.52 -33.09 -16.19
N THR A 33 21.50 -31.83 -15.78
CA THR A 33 20.41 -30.90 -16.12
C THR A 33 20.86 -29.81 -17.07
N SER A 34 22.17 -29.68 -17.30
CA SER A 34 22.82 -28.57 -18.00
C SER A 34 22.48 -27.20 -17.41
N LEU A 35 22.01 -27.15 -16.15
CA LEU A 35 21.70 -25.92 -15.45
C LEU A 35 22.89 -25.44 -14.63
N TYR A 36 23.03 -24.12 -14.56
CA TYR A 36 24.02 -23.47 -13.72
C TYR A 36 23.64 -23.56 -12.24
N LYS A 37 24.51 -24.18 -11.42
CA LYS A 37 24.33 -24.38 -9.98
C LYS A 37 25.66 -24.23 -9.22
N HIS A 38 25.57 -24.05 -7.91
CA HIS A 38 26.72 -24.08 -7.00
C HIS A 38 26.86 -25.49 -6.42
N ARG A 39 28.06 -26.07 -6.46
CA ARG A 39 28.32 -27.39 -5.87
C ARG A 39 28.90 -27.24 -4.46
N CYS A 40 28.42 -28.06 -3.54
CA CYS A 40 29.01 -28.15 -2.20
C CYS A 40 30.36 -28.88 -2.23
N SER A 41 31.39 -28.29 -1.58
CA SER A 41 32.74 -28.87 -1.46
C SER A 41 32.84 -30.02 -0.47
N SER A 42 31.89 -30.17 0.46
CA SER A 42 31.92 -31.25 1.46
C SER A 42 31.75 -32.61 0.78
N ARG A 43 32.68 -33.54 1.07
CA ARG A 43 32.69 -34.91 0.56
C ARG A 43 31.43 -35.70 0.95
N HIS A 44 30.78 -35.34 2.04
CA HIS A 44 29.58 -36.02 2.54
C HIS A 44 28.27 -35.41 2.01
N CYS A 45 28.34 -34.27 1.31
CA CYS A 45 27.16 -33.58 0.80
C CYS A 45 27.08 -33.65 -0.72
N HIS A 46 28.08 -33.09 -1.42
CA HIS A 46 28.12 -32.96 -2.88
C HIS A 46 26.85 -32.42 -3.58
N LYS A 47 25.88 -31.89 -2.83
CA LYS A 47 24.62 -31.38 -3.36
C LYS A 47 24.86 -30.11 -4.19
N TYR A 48 24.01 -29.94 -5.18
CA TYR A 48 23.94 -28.73 -5.99
C TYR A 48 22.86 -27.78 -5.45
N VAL A 49 23.18 -26.51 -5.37
CA VAL A 49 22.31 -25.43 -4.92
C VAL A 49 22.09 -24.47 -6.09
N SER A 50 20.83 -24.25 -6.49
CA SER A 50 20.57 -23.32 -7.59
C SER A 50 20.78 -21.86 -7.14
N PRO A 51 21.09 -20.93 -8.07
CA PRO A 51 21.41 -19.53 -7.73
C PRO A 51 20.30 -18.78 -6.99
N HIS A 52 19.05 -19.20 -7.19
CA HIS A 52 17.86 -18.60 -6.61
C HIS A 52 17.26 -19.47 -5.49
N HIS A 53 18.08 -20.30 -4.82
CA HIS A 53 17.62 -21.09 -3.68
C HIS A 53 17.01 -20.21 -2.59
N LEU A 54 15.81 -20.59 -2.14
CA LEU A 54 15.00 -19.86 -1.15
C LEU A 54 14.72 -18.39 -1.53
N HIS A 55 14.77 -18.04 -2.81
CA HIS A 55 14.42 -16.69 -3.25
C HIS A 55 12.90 -16.49 -3.16
N PRO A 56 12.40 -15.37 -2.62
CA PRO A 56 10.96 -15.17 -2.41
C PRO A 56 10.16 -14.84 -3.68
N VAL A 57 10.78 -14.92 -4.88
CA VAL A 57 10.15 -14.58 -6.17
C VAL A 57 10.38 -15.69 -7.17
N PHE A 58 11.61 -16.18 -7.25
CA PHE A 58 11.99 -17.25 -8.15
C PHE A 58 11.80 -18.60 -7.48
N THR A 59 11.08 -19.50 -8.14
CA THR A 59 10.77 -20.82 -7.62
C THR A 59 11.67 -21.88 -8.22
N GLN A 60 12.04 -22.86 -7.40
CA GLN A 60 12.66 -24.09 -7.86
C GLN A 60 11.56 -25.12 -8.08
N GLY A 61 11.60 -25.82 -9.20
CA GLY A 61 10.68 -26.90 -9.49
C GLY A 61 11.38 -28.02 -10.25
N THR A 62 10.83 -29.22 -10.12
CA THR A 62 11.23 -30.39 -10.91
C THR A 62 10.03 -30.81 -11.76
N GLY A 63 10.22 -30.96 -13.07
CA GLY A 63 9.19 -31.43 -14.00
C GLY A 63 8.90 -30.47 -15.17
N PRO A 64 8.00 -30.86 -16.09
CA PRO A 64 7.74 -30.12 -17.34
C PRO A 64 7.18 -28.71 -17.11
N SER A 65 6.47 -28.53 -15.99
CA SER A 65 5.90 -27.24 -15.60
C SER A 65 6.91 -26.31 -14.93
N SER A 66 8.09 -26.81 -14.55
CA SER A 66 9.15 -26.00 -13.95
C SER A 66 9.77 -25.06 -15.00
N ARG A 67 10.06 -23.82 -14.60
CA ARG A 67 10.57 -22.81 -15.52
C ARG A 67 12.00 -22.43 -15.14
N GLY A 68 12.86 -22.37 -16.14
CA GLY A 68 14.23 -21.92 -15.96
C GLY A 68 14.28 -20.49 -15.40
N LEU A 69 15.34 -20.19 -14.63
CA LEU A 69 15.53 -18.88 -14.01
C LEU A 69 15.49 -17.73 -15.01
N GLN A 70 15.97 -17.96 -16.24
CA GLN A 70 15.93 -16.97 -17.32
C GLN A 70 14.49 -16.55 -17.67
N ILE A 71 13.59 -17.52 -17.87
CA ILE A 71 12.17 -17.25 -18.16
C ILE A 71 11.52 -16.52 -16.99
N GLN A 72 11.79 -16.95 -15.75
CA GLN A 72 11.25 -16.29 -14.56
C GLN A 72 11.77 -14.85 -14.43
N ALA A 73 13.05 -14.59 -14.76
CA ALA A 73 13.63 -13.25 -14.74
C ALA A 73 13.01 -12.35 -15.81
N SER A 74 12.79 -12.85 -17.02
CA SER A 74 12.08 -12.13 -18.09
C SER A 74 10.65 -11.82 -17.68
N LEU A 75 9.94 -12.78 -17.08
CA LEU A 75 8.59 -12.58 -16.57
C LEU A 75 8.55 -11.47 -15.51
N LEU A 76 9.48 -11.49 -14.55
CA LEU A 76 9.62 -10.46 -13.54
C LEU A 76 9.80 -9.07 -14.19
N LEU A 77 10.71 -8.95 -15.16
CA LEU A 77 10.95 -7.70 -15.86
C LEU A 77 9.69 -7.17 -16.56
N LEU A 78 8.99 -8.02 -17.32
CA LEU A 78 7.74 -7.64 -17.99
C LEU A 78 6.66 -7.21 -17.00
N LYS A 79 6.57 -7.86 -15.84
CA LYS A 79 5.63 -7.47 -14.78
C LYS A 79 6.00 -6.15 -14.12
N LEU A 80 7.30 -5.88 -13.93
CA LEU A 80 7.77 -4.58 -13.44
C LEU A 80 7.49 -3.45 -14.44
N LEU A 81 7.57 -3.74 -15.74
CA LEU A 81 7.22 -2.85 -16.84
C LEU A 81 5.70 -2.74 -17.10
N ARG A 82 4.88 -3.45 -16.31
CA ARG A 82 3.40 -3.44 -16.39
C ARG A 82 2.85 -3.92 -17.73
N VAL A 83 3.53 -4.86 -18.38
CA VAL A 83 3.02 -5.50 -19.60
C VAL A 83 1.76 -6.33 -19.27
N PRO A 84 0.68 -6.24 -20.07
CA PRO A 84 -0.55 -7.01 -19.84
C PRO A 84 -0.32 -8.54 -19.83
N HIS A 85 -1.09 -9.28 -19.03
CA HIS A 85 -0.95 -10.74 -18.90
C HIS A 85 -1.04 -11.48 -20.24
N PRO A 86 -1.99 -11.15 -21.16
CA PRO A 86 -2.07 -11.85 -22.43
C PRO A 86 -0.81 -11.66 -23.28
N ALA A 87 -0.23 -10.45 -23.29
CA ALA A 87 1.01 -10.18 -24.01
C ALA A 87 2.19 -10.96 -23.42
N ILE A 88 2.30 -11.05 -22.10
CA ILE A 88 3.33 -11.86 -21.43
C ILE A 88 3.16 -13.35 -21.77
N HIS A 89 1.93 -13.85 -21.77
CA HIS A 89 1.63 -15.24 -22.12
C HIS A 89 2.14 -15.57 -23.52
N VAL A 90 1.83 -14.71 -24.50
CA VAL A 90 2.26 -14.87 -25.90
C VAL A 90 3.78 -14.74 -26.03
N LEU A 91 4.40 -13.74 -25.41
CA LEU A 91 5.83 -13.45 -25.56
C LEU A 91 6.73 -14.53 -24.95
N LEU A 92 6.35 -15.10 -23.79
CA LEU A 92 7.18 -16.06 -23.07
C LEU A 92 6.69 -17.51 -23.19
N ASN A 93 5.52 -17.73 -23.81
CA ASN A 93 4.84 -19.02 -23.83
C ASN A 93 4.69 -19.62 -22.40
N VAL A 94 4.26 -18.78 -21.46
CA VAL A 94 4.11 -19.12 -20.04
C VAL A 94 2.63 -19.11 -19.67
N ASN A 95 2.16 -20.17 -19.01
CA ASN A 95 0.78 -20.28 -18.54
C ASN A 95 0.36 -19.08 -17.65
N HIS A 96 -0.86 -18.57 -17.83
CA HIS A 96 -1.41 -17.47 -17.04
C HIS A 96 -1.28 -17.69 -15.51
N LYS A 97 -1.42 -18.92 -15.03
CA LYS A 97 -1.24 -19.26 -13.60
C LYS A 97 0.14 -18.90 -13.08
N ALA A 98 1.20 -19.10 -13.89
CA ALA A 98 2.56 -18.75 -13.49
C ALA A 98 2.78 -17.22 -13.47
N ILE A 99 2.07 -16.48 -14.32
CA ILE A 99 2.07 -15.01 -14.33
C ILE A 99 1.40 -14.47 -13.06
N GLU A 100 0.22 -15.01 -12.71
CA GLU A 100 -0.54 -14.66 -11.49
C GLU A 100 0.21 -15.03 -10.21
N ASP A 101 0.84 -16.20 -10.19
CA ASP A 101 1.64 -16.69 -9.08
C ASP A 101 2.88 -15.79 -8.82
N MET A 102 3.58 -15.36 -9.87
CA MET A 102 4.67 -14.39 -9.73
C MET A 102 4.16 -13.02 -9.27
N GLU A 103 3.02 -12.55 -9.79
CA GLU A 103 2.40 -11.30 -9.33
C GLU A 103 2.08 -11.33 -7.84
N THR A 104 1.50 -12.44 -7.38
CA THR A 104 1.15 -12.64 -5.98
C THR A 104 2.39 -12.50 -5.10
N ARG A 105 3.49 -13.20 -5.44
CA ARG A 105 4.77 -13.07 -4.71
C ARG A 105 5.33 -11.64 -4.71
N ILE A 106 5.25 -10.93 -5.84
CA ILE A 106 5.71 -9.54 -5.93
C ILE A 106 4.86 -8.64 -5.01
N CYS A 107 3.54 -8.82 -5.00
CA CYS A 107 2.63 -8.08 -4.14
C CYS A 107 2.89 -8.36 -2.65
N ASP A 108 3.11 -9.61 -2.27
CA ASP A 108 3.42 -9.99 -0.89
C ASP A 108 4.75 -9.37 -0.42
N LEU A 109 5.78 -9.37 -1.27
CA LEU A 109 7.05 -8.72 -0.96
C LEU A 109 6.95 -7.21 -0.84
N ARG A 110 6.19 -6.57 -1.75
CA ARG A 110 5.91 -5.14 -1.67
C ARG A 110 5.16 -4.80 -0.39
N LYS A 111 4.16 -5.59 -0.02
CA LYS A 111 3.42 -5.44 1.24
C LYS A 111 4.36 -5.52 2.43
N ALA A 112 5.16 -6.59 2.54
CA ALA A 112 6.10 -6.78 3.64
C ALA A 112 7.14 -5.64 3.72
N PHE A 113 7.63 -5.16 2.58
CA PHE A 113 8.52 -4.01 2.52
C PHE A 113 7.84 -2.74 3.03
N VAL A 114 6.65 -2.41 2.51
CA VAL A 114 5.90 -1.21 2.90
C VAL A 114 5.56 -1.26 4.39
N GLU A 115 5.02 -2.36 4.90
CA GLU A 115 4.70 -2.53 6.33
C GLU A 115 5.93 -2.40 7.22
N LYS A 116 7.11 -2.80 6.74
CA LYS A 116 8.38 -2.58 7.45
C LYS A 116 8.77 -1.10 7.44
N GLN A 117 8.63 -0.41 6.30
CA GLN A 117 8.95 1.02 6.20
C GLN A 117 7.97 1.90 6.99
N GLU A 118 6.68 1.56 6.99
CA GLU A 118 5.64 2.28 7.72
C GLU A 118 5.94 2.36 9.22
N LYS A 119 6.54 1.32 9.81
CA LYS A 119 6.97 1.32 11.22
C LYS A 119 8.03 2.38 11.53
N ASN A 120 8.80 2.79 10.53
CA ASN A 120 9.82 3.83 10.69
C ASN A 120 9.24 5.25 10.53
N ILE A 121 8.00 5.37 10.05
CA ILE A 121 7.36 6.67 9.85
C ILE A 121 6.89 7.19 11.21
N VAL A 122 7.41 8.35 11.59
CA VAL A 122 6.97 9.09 12.76
C VAL A 122 6.52 10.47 12.29
N PHE A 123 5.25 10.78 12.52
CA PHE A 123 4.73 12.12 12.28
C PHE A 123 5.15 13.03 13.42
N GLY A 124 5.73 14.20 13.08
CA GLY A 124 6.23 15.12 14.10
C GLY A 124 7.46 14.60 14.87
N ASP A 125 7.99 15.43 15.75
CA ASP A 125 9.14 15.11 16.59
C ASP A 125 8.88 15.39 18.09
N GLY A 126 7.68 15.86 18.45
CA GLY A 126 7.32 16.29 19.81
C GLY A 126 8.03 17.57 20.28
N LYS A 127 8.96 18.11 19.49
CA LYS A 127 9.74 19.33 19.79
C LYS A 127 9.13 20.53 19.07
N THR A 128 8.95 20.41 17.76
CA THR A 128 8.43 21.42 16.86
C THR A 128 7.10 20.98 16.25
N TRP A 129 6.24 21.95 15.96
CA TRP A 129 4.97 21.67 15.33
C TRP A 129 5.18 21.32 13.85
N LYS A 130 4.63 20.19 13.41
CA LYS A 130 4.67 19.77 12.00
C LYS A 130 3.28 19.72 11.39
N ASP A 131 3.18 20.09 10.13
CA ASP A 131 1.94 20.01 9.36
C ASP A 131 1.72 18.58 8.81
N VAL A 132 0.59 18.00 9.15
CA VAL A 132 0.16 16.66 8.69
C VAL A 132 -1.22 16.79 8.09
N GLU A 133 -1.48 16.08 7.00
CA GLU A 133 -2.80 15.97 6.39
C GLU A 133 -3.40 14.59 6.67
N ALA A 134 -4.72 14.55 6.83
CA ALA A 134 -5.48 13.32 6.82
C ALA A 134 -6.77 13.51 6.03
N ASP A 135 -7.17 12.45 5.33
CA ASP A 135 -8.40 12.38 4.55
C ASP A 135 -8.80 10.93 4.31
N GLU A 136 -10.03 10.70 3.85
CA GLU A 136 -10.52 9.38 3.43
C GLU A 136 -10.91 9.31 1.96
N ALA A 137 -10.58 8.19 1.32
CA ALA A 137 -10.96 7.91 -0.06
C ALA A 137 -11.70 6.57 -0.19
N THR A 138 -12.72 6.57 -1.04
CA THR A 138 -13.44 5.36 -1.46
C THR A 138 -12.96 4.91 -2.83
N PHE A 139 -12.65 3.62 -2.98
CA PHE A 139 -12.04 3.02 -4.18
C PHE A 139 -12.99 2.11 -4.95
N ASP A 140 -13.70 1.23 -4.25
CA ASP A 140 -14.59 0.25 -4.87
C ASP A 140 -15.87 0.05 -4.07
N ARG A 141 -16.88 -0.54 -4.71
CA ARG A 141 -18.14 -0.98 -4.11
C ARG A 141 -18.51 -2.36 -4.61
N ARG A 142 -18.98 -3.22 -3.71
CA ARG A 142 -19.39 -4.59 -4.03
C ARG A 142 -20.73 -4.90 -3.39
N ASP A 143 -21.62 -5.52 -4.15
CA ASP A 143 -22.82 -6.15 -3.59
C ASP A 143 -22.44 -7.52 -3.03
N ILE A 144 -22.68 -7.73 -1.74
CA ILE A 144 -22.36 -8.96 -1.02
C ILE A 144 -23.63 -9.76 -0.65
N SER A 145 -24.77 -9.45 -1.27
CA SER A 145 -26.05 -10.13 -0.99
C SER A 145 -26.01 -11.65 -1.21
N GLN A 146 -25.24 -12.12 -2.19
CA GLN A 146 -25.11 -13.53 -2.55
C GLN A 146 -23.76 -14.13 -2.15
N ASP A 147 -22.92 -13.38 -1.43
CA ASP A 147 -21.57 -13.81 -1.11
C ASP A 147 -21.55 -14.58 0.22
N VAL A 148 -21.24 -15.88 0.14
CA VAL A 148 -21.26 -16.81 1.28
C VAL A 148 -20.30 -16.35 2.38
N ASP A 149 -19.14 -15.81 2.00
CA ASP A 149 -18.10 -15.39 2.93
C ASP A 149 -18.53 -14.18 3.78
N PHE A 150 -19.42 -13.33 3.25
CA PHE A 150 -19.88 -12.10 3.91
C PHE A 150 -21.32 -12.19 4.44
N LYS A 151 -21.95 -13.38 4.41
CA LYS A 151 -23.32 -13.57 4.91
C LYS A 151 -23.47 -13.10 6.36
N HIS A 152 -22.44 -13.29 7.18
CA HIS A 152 -22.40 -12.85 8.59
C HIS A 152 -22.45 -11.31 8.77
N LEU A 153 -22.08 -10.53 7.74
CA LEU A 153 -22.12 -9.06 7.79
C LEU A 153 -23.49 -8.51 7.39
N VAL A 154 -24.26 -9.26 6.59
CA VAL A 154 -25.57 -8.83 6.07
C VAL A 154 -26.64 -9.06 7.13
N LYS A 155 -26.92 -8.02 7.92
CA LYS A 155 -28.01 -8.04 8.92
C LYS A 155 -29.40 -7.81 8.33
N ASN A 156 -29.46 -7.19 7.16
CA ASN A 156 -30.70 -6.83 6.47
C ASN A 156 -30.50 -6.93 4.96
N ASN A 157 -31.44 -7.57 4.27
CA ASN A 157 -31.44 -7.78 2.81
C ASN A 157 -31.44 -6.46 2.00
N LYS A 158 -31.73 -5.32 2.63
CA LYS A 158 -31.63 -4.00 1.99
C LYS A 158 -30.23 -3.39 2.04
N THR A 159 -29.41 -3.76 3.04
CA THR A 159 -28.06 -3.20 3.25
C THR A 159 -26.99 -4.22 2.87
N THR A 160 -26.73 -4.36 1.58
CA THR A 160 -25.85 -5.39 1.02
C THR A 160 -24.65 -4.80 0.29
N THR A 161 -24.49 -3.48 0.25
CA THR A 161 -23.37 -2.83 -0.42
C THR A 161 -22.21 -2.61 0.55
N MET A 162 -21.10 -3.29 0.28
CA MET A 162 -19.81 -3.12 0.95
C MET A 162 -18.95 -2.13 0.17
N TRP A 163 -18.25 -1.27 0.88
CA TRP A 163 -17.37 -0.25 0.30
C TRP A 163 -15.92 -0.50 0.69
N GLU A 164 -15.02 -0.33 -0.27
CA GLU A 164 -13.59 -0.25 -0.01
C GLU A 164 -13.21 1.21 0.25
N GLN A 165 -13.04 1.55 1.52
CA GLN A 165 -12.66 2.88 1.98
C GLN A 165 -11.35 2.83 2.75
N TRP A 166 -10.49 3.83 2.54
CA TRP A 166 -9.18 3.95 3.17
C TRP A 166 -9.01 5.34 3.75
N ALA A 167 -8.37 5.42 4.92
CA ALA A 167 -7.86 6.66 5.51
C ALA A 167 -6.38 6.80 5.19
N GLY A 168 -5.97 8.01 4.81
CA GLY A 168 -4.57 8.34 4.58
C GLY A 168 -4.10 9.38 5.59
N VAL A 169 -2.84 9.27 6.00
CA VAL A 169 -2.16 10.28 6.81
C VAL A 169 -0.79 10.55 6.20
N ILE A 170 -0.43 11.81 6.00
CA ILE A 170 0.81 12.21 5.33
C ILE A 170 1.36 13.50 5.93
N GLN A 171 2.68 13.60 6.11
CA GLN A 171 3.33 14.85 6.48
C GLN A 171 3.50 15.74 5.25
N ARG A 172 3.13 17.02 5.35
CA ARG A 172 3.26 17.96 4.24
C ARG A 172 4.71 18.08 3.79
N GLY A 173 4.92 18.05 2.47
CA GLY A 173 6.25 18.09 1.86
C GLY A 173 7.04 16.79 1.94
N ARG A 174 6.49 15.71 2.51
CA ARG A 174 7.16 14.41 2.68
C ARG A 174 6.27 13.26 2.20
N PRO A 175 6.10 13.08 0.87
CA PRO A 175 5.22 12.04 0.33
C PRO A 175 5.60 10.62 0.75
N GLU A 176 6.87 10.38 1.09
CA GLU A 176 7.37 9.12 1.65
C GLU A 176 6.76 8.75 3.01
N THR A 177 6.07 9.68 3.67
CA THR A 177 5.40 9.47 4.97
C THR A 177 3.94 9.07 4.86
N LEU A 178 3.42 8.82 3.65
CA LEU A 178 2.03 8.39 3.46
C LEU A 178 1.80 7.02 4.14
N ILE A 179 0.88 6.99 5.10
CA ILE A 179 0.35 5.76 5.69
C ILE A 179 -1.09 5.59 5.24
N LEU A 180 -1.44 4.38 4.81
CA LEU A 180 -2.81 4.01 4.40
C LEU A 180 -3.40 3.01 5.39
N SER A 181 -4.61 3.28 5.87
CA SER A 181 -5.33 2.41 6.80
C SER A 181 -6.70 2.07 6.24
N ARG A 182 -6.96 0.79 6.02
CA ARG A 182 -8.26 0.32 5.53
C ARG A 182 -9.33 0.55 6.59
N LEU A 183 -10.42 1.19 6.20
CA LEU A 183 -11.57 1.45 7.06
C LEU A 183 -12.60 0.34 6.93
N LYS A 184 -13.48 0.21 7.93
CA LYS A 184 -14.59 -0.74 7.94
C LYS A 184 -15.93 0.00 7.96
N PRO A 185 -16.32 0.64 6.83
CA PRO A 185 -17.57 1.37 6.75
C PRO A 185 -18.78 0.46 6.98
N LYS A 186 -19.91 1.07 7.35
CA LYS A 186 -21.19 0.35 7.49
C LYS A 186 -21.64 -0.10 6.10
N LEU A 187 -22.26 -1.27 6.02
CA LEU A 187 -22.98 -1.66 4.80
C LEU A 187 -24.08 -0.64 4.51
N THR A 188 -24.29 -0.35 3.23
CA THR A 188 -25.31 0.58 2.79
C THR A 188 -26.30 -0.08 1.85
N VAL A 189 -27.39 0.62 1.57
CA VAL A 189 -28.29 0.29 0.46
C VAL A 189 -27.59 0.50 -0.89
N LYS A 190 -28.03 -0.21 -1.93
CA LYS A 190 -27.42 -0.16 -3.27
C LYS A 190 -27.39 1.22 -3.91
N ARG A 191 -28.37 2.07 -3.58
CA ARG A 191 -28.50 3.44 -4.09
C ARG A 191 -27.72 4.49 -3.28
N ALA A 192 -27.00 4.08 -2.24
CA ALA A 192 -26.25 5.03 -1.43
C ALA A 192 -25.13 5.68 -2.26
N PRO A 193 -24.90 6.98 -2.12
CA PRO A 193 -23.84 7.69 -2.87
C PRO A 193 -22.43 7.30 -2.37
N GLY A 194 -22.31 6.73 -1.18
CA GLY A 194 -21.05 6.28 -0.59
C GLY A 194 -21.22 5.77 0.84
N PRO A 195 -20.14 5.31 1.48
CA PRO A 195 -20.15 4.81 2.87
C PRO A 195 -20.31 5.90 3.94
N GLY A 196 -20.24 7.18 3.53
CA GLY A 196 -20.15 8.33 4.44
C GLY A 196 -18.71 8.60 4.90
N ALA A 197 -18.57 9.62 5.75
CA ALA A 197 -17.28 10.00 6.32
C ALA A 197 -16.73 8.94 7.28
N ILE A 198 -15.41 8.92 7.50
CA ILE A 198 -14.77 8.08 8.53
C ILE A 198 -15.48 8.24 9.88
N ARG A 199 -15.63 7.17 10.66
CA ARG A 199 -16.24 7.27 12.00
C ARG A 199 -15.29 7.92 12.99
N ARG A 200 -15.86 8.71 13.91
CA ARG A 200 -15.09 9.34 15.00
C ARG A 200 -14.30 8.34 15.83
N THR A 201 -14.83 7.14 16.07
CA THR A 201 -14.14 6.08 16.83
C THR A 201 -12.94 5.52 16.07
N GLU A 202 -13.12 5.18 14.78
CA GLU A 202 -12.03 4.71 13.91
C GLU A 202 -10.93 5.77 13.77
N TRP A 203 -11.31 7.02 13.50
CA TRP A 203 -10.37 8.12 13.45
C TRP A 203 -9.63 8.33 14.78
N LYS A 204 -10.34 8.32 15.91
CA LYS A 204 -9.71 8.52 17.22
C LYS A 204 -8.65 7.45 17.49
N THR A 205 -8.94 6.19 17.17
CA THR A 205 -7.95 5.11 17.32
C THR A 205 -6.73 5.32 16.41
N LEU A 206 -6.96 5.61 15.13
CA LEU A 206 -5.89 5.82 14.16
C LEU A 206 -5.04 7.06 14.50
N GLY A 207 -5.68 8.20 14.73
CA GLY A 207 -5.02 9.46 15.06
C GLY A 207 -4.28 9.40 16.39
N THR A 208 -4.82 8.69 17.40
CA THR A 208 -4.09 8.48 18.67
C THR A 208 -2.84 7.64 18.45
N LYS A 209 -2.92 6.58 17.64
CA LYS A 209 -1.76 5.72 17.32
C LYS A 209 -0.65 6.52 16.61
N LEU A 210 -1.01 7.39 15.67
CA LEU A 210 -0.05 8.04 14.78
C LEU A 210 0.43 9.42 15.26
N LEU A 211 -0.41 10.20 15.95
CA LEU A 211 -0.21 11.64 16.14
C LEU A 211 -0.13 12.08 17.61
N LYS A 212 -0.51 11.23 18.57
CA LYS A 212 -0.57 11.61 19.99
C LYS A 212 0.78 12.08 20.49
N ASP A 213 0.79 13.24 21.15
CA ASP A 213 1.95 13.89 21.77
C ASP A 213 3.10 14.23 20.79
N ARG A 214 2.79 14.31 19.48
CA ARG A 214 3.79 14.58 18.44
C ARG A 214 3.94 16.04 18.03
N LYS A 215 3.14 16.95 18.61
CA LYS A 215 3.01 18.37 18.18
C LYS A 215 2.68 18.46 16.69
N VAL A 216 1.45 18.10 16.35
CA VAL A 216 0.98 18.07 14.96
C VAL A 216 -0.10 19.11 14.72
N VAL A 217 0.03 19.89 13.65
CA VAL A 217 -1.09 20.64 13.08
C VAL A 217 -1.71 19.76 12.01
N LEU A 218 -2.91 19.26 12.30
CA LEU A 218 -3.63 18.32 11.47
C LEU A 218 -4.59 19.05 10.54
N HIS A 219 -4.29 19.03 9.25
CA HIS A 219 -5.06 19.60 8.16
C HIS A 219 -6.03 18.55 7.61
N THR A 220 -7.31 18.69 7.90
CA THR A 220 -8.35 17.82 7.32
C THR A 220 -9.49 18.64 6.74
N ASP A 221 -10.41 17.97 6.07
CA ASP A 221 -11.69 18.54 5.72
C ASP A 221 -12.53 18.91 6.98
N ALA A 222 -13.73 19.41 6.75
CA ALA A 222 -14.61 19.84 7.82
C ALA A 222 -15.32 18.70 8.57
N ALA A 223 -15.06 17.42 8.26
CA ALA A 223 -15.82 16.31 8.81
C ALA A 223 -15.71 16.28 10.34
N ARG A 224 -16.85 16.00 10.98
CA ARG A 224 -16.96 16.02 12.46
C ARG A 224 -16.04 15.01 13.14
N SER A 225 -15.70 13.93 12.43
CA SER A 225 -14.85 12.86 12.96
C SER A 225 -13.44 13.31 13.24
N TYR A 226 -12.84 14.11 12.35
CA TYR A 226 -11.47 14.63 12.52
C TYR A 226 -11.31 15.61 13.69
N LYS A 227 -12.42 16.18 14.18
CA LYS A 227 -12.46 17.03 15.39
C LYS A 227 -12.32 16.26 16.69
N ALA A 228 -12.09 14.95 16.66
CA ALA A 228 -11.81 14.18 17.86
C ALA A 228 -10.56 14.74 18.56
N LYS A 229 -10.67 15.02 19.86
CA LYS A 229 -9.56 15.52 20.67
C LYS A 229 -8.48 14.44 20.79
N ILE A 230 -7.27 14.76 20.34
CA ILE A 230 -6.05 13.96 20.48
C ILE A 230 -5.00 14.88 21.10
N ASP A 231 -4.32 14.41 22.14
CA ASP A 231 -3.31 15.20 22.83
C ASP A 231 -2.12 15.49 21.92
N GLY A 232 -1.59 16.73 21.99
CA GLY A 232 -0.51 17.18 21.12
C GLY A 232 -0.92 17.45 19.66
N VAL A 233 -2.22 17.49 19.34
CA VAL A 233 -2.73 17.76 17.99
C VAL A 233 -3.61 19.01 17.97
N ILE A 234 -3.36 19.92 17.02
CA ILE A 234 -4.20 21.07 16.71
C ILE A 234 -4.92 20.78 15.40
N HIS A 235 -6.25 20.87 15.39
CA HIS A 235 -7.04 20.69 14.18
C HIS A 235 -7.11 21.98 13.35
N ASP A 236 -6.70 21.90 12.10
CA ASP A 236 -6.86 22.95 11.10
C ASP A 236 -7.85 22.50 10.02
N LYS A 237 -8.92 23.28 9.85
CA LYS A 237 -9.98 22.97 8.89
C LYS A 237 -9.64 23.54 7.52
N VAL A 238 -9.53 22.66 6.54
CA VAL A 238 -9.39 23.01 5.14
C VAL A 238 -10.78 23.18 4.49
N VAL A 239 -10.93 24.18 3.61
CA VAL A 239 -12.19 24.50 2.92
C VAL A 239 -12.03 24.28 1.42
N HIS A 240 -12.72 23.27 0.89
CA HIS A 240 -12.67 22.88 -0.53
C HIS A 240 -13.92 23.28 -1.33
N ALA A 241 -15.02 23.61 -0.66
CA ALA A 241 -16.29 23.91 -1.30
C ALA A 241 -16.46 25.41 -1.57
N LYS A 242 -17.15 25.73 -2.68
CA LYS A 242 -17.66 27.08 -2.91
C LYS A 242 -18.59 27.46 -1.77
N LYS A 243 -18.48 28.70 -1.29
CA LYS A 243 -19.39 29.23 -0.27
C LYS A 243 -20.41 30.12 -0.93
N ARG A 244 -21.70 29.90 -0.65
CA ARG A 244 -22.76 30.81 -1.06
C ARG A 244 -22.76 32.01 -0.10
N VAL A 245 -22.51 33.20 -0.63
CA VAL A 245 -22.42 34.45 0.15
C VAL A 245 -23.34 35.50 -0.44
N LYS A 246 -24.00 36.28 0.42
CA LYS A 246 -24.80 37.43 -0.02
C LYS A 246 -23.85 38.62 -0.21
N ARG A 247 -23.78 39.15 -1.42
CA ARG A 247 -23.05 40.39 -1.75
C ARG A 247 -24.01 41.31 -2.50
N ASN A 248 -24.17 42.54 -2.01
CA ASN A 248 -25.04 43.56 -2.59
C ASN A 248 -26.46 43.01 -2.87
N GLY A 249 -27.07 42.37 -1.87
CA GLY A 249 -28.42 41.79 -1.99
C GLY A 249 -28.52 40.46 -2.74
N LYS A 250 -27.55 40.09 -3.59
CA LYS A 250 -27.58 38.86 -4.42
C LYS A 250 -26.73 37.75 -3.81
N PHE A 251 -27.19 36.50 -3.94
CA PHE A 251 -26.42 35.33 -3.54
C PHE A 251 -25.46 34.91 -4.67
N ILE A 252 -24.16 34.91 -4.37
CA ILE A 252 -23.11 34.56 -5.32
C ILE A 252 -22.33 33.36 -4.76
N TRP A 253 -21.94 32.43 -5.65
CA TRP A 253 -21.04 31.33 -5.31
C TRP A 253 -19.60 31.84 -5.33
N GLN A 254 -19.00 31.97 -4.15
CA GLN A 254 -17.60 32.37 -4.01
C GLN A 254 -16.70 31.13 -4.01
N ASN A 255 -15.66 31.15 -4.86
CA ASN A 255 -14.64 30.10 -4.88
C ASN A 255 -13.87 30.03 -3.55
N PRO A 256 -13.46 28.84 -3.10
CA PRO A 256 -12.65 28.70 -1.90
C PRO A 256 -11.28 29.38 -2.09
N LYS A 257 -10.74 29.92 -1.00
CA LYS A 257 -9.32 30.33 -0.98
C LYS A 257 -8.47 29.07 -0.83
N TYR A 258 -7.79 28.66 -1.89
CA TYR A 258 -7.00 27.43 -1.92
C TYR A 258 -5.87 27.42 -0.89
N VAL A 259 -5.32 28.58 -0.53
CA VAL A 259 -4.34 28.74 0.54
C VAL A 259 -4.71 29.96 1.39
N LYS A 260 -4.64 29.82 2.71
CA LYS A 260 -4.86 30.87 3.69
C LYS A 260 -3.86 30.72 4.83
N VAL A 261 -3.24 31.81 5.25
CA VAL A 261 -2.44 31.82 6.49
C VAL A 261 -3.40 31.85 7.68
N VAL A 262 -3.28 30.89 8.58
CA VAL A 262 -4.11 30.73 9.78
C VAL A 262 -3.22 30.73 11.01
N THR A 263 -3.66 31.41 12.06
CA THR A 263 -2.97 31.45 13.35
C THR A 263 -3.75 30.64 14.36
N HIS A 264 -3.10 29.65 14.98
CA HIS A 264 -3.66 28.81 16.03
C HIS A 264 -3.03 29.13 17.38
N LYS A 265 -3.79 29.01 18.46
CA LYS A 265 -3.26 29.09 19.83
C LYS A 265 -2.81 27.71 20.27
N ILE A 266 -1.58 27.61 20.80
CA ILE A 266 -1.06 26.34 21.31
C ILE A 266 -1.79 25.97 22.60
N PRO A 267 -2.34 24.74 22.74
CA PRO A 267 -2.97 24.31 23.97
C PRO A 267 -2.03 24.44 25.18
N LYS A 268 -2.55 24.93 26.31
CA LYS A 268 -1.79 25.14 27.56
C LYS A 268 -0.62 26.14 27.43
N SER A 269 -0.55 26.92 26.36
CA SER A 269 0.43 27.99 26.17
C SER A 269 -0.24 29.25 25.65
N ASN A 270 0.36 30.42 25.92
CA ASN A 270 -0.03 31.67 25.28
C ASN A 270 0.65 31.88 23.91
N LYS A 271 1.53 30.96 23.50
CA LYS A 271 2.19 31.00 22.20
C LYS A 271 1.19 30.70 21.07
N LYS A 272 1.40 31.37 19.94
CA LYS A 272 0.65 31.18 18.70
C LYS A 272 1.52 30.47 17.67
N ILE A 273 0.90 29.68 16.81
CA ILE A 273 1.54 29.08 15.64
C ILE A 273 0.84 29.57 14.38
N VAL A 274 1.63 29.91 13.36
CA VAL A 274 1.13 30.35 12.07
C VAL A 274 1.37 29.24 11.06
N VAL A 275 0.32 28.81 10.37
CA VAL A 275 0.37 27.74 9.35
C VAL A 275 -0.29 28.18 8.06
N LYS A 276 0.10 27.55 6.95
CA LYS A 276 -0.61 27.69 5.68
C LYS A 276 -1.73 26.64 5.64
N SER A 277 -2.95 27.03 5.98
CA SER A 277 -4.14 26.20 5.75
C SER A 277 -4.48 26.17 4.27
N GLY A 278 -4.97 25.06 3.73
CA GLY A 278 -5.31 24.98 2.31
C GLY A 278 -5.08 23.61 1.67
N THR A 279 -5.00 23.60 0.34
CA THR A 279 -4.91 22.45 -0.57
C THR A 279 -4.32 21.21 0.06
N GLN A 280 -5.06 20.11 0.00
CA GLN A 280 -4.64 18.82 0.49
C GLN A 280 -3.73 18.12 -0.54
N ILE A 281 -2.45 17.94 -0.20
CA ILE A 281 -1.50 17.10 -0.93
C ILE A 281 -2.03 15.66 -1.00
N ILE A 282 -2.70 15.18 0.05
CA ILE A 282 -3.29 13.85 0.10
C ILE A 282 -4.32 13.58 -1.03
N ASP A 283 -5.02 14.61 -1.53
CA ASP A 283 -5.91 14.48 -2.70
C ASP A 283 -5.15 14.03 -3.96
N ARG A 284 -3.89 14.45 -4.11
CA ARG A 284 -3.03 14.04 -5.23
C ARG A 284 -2.66 12.57 -5.10
N CYS A 285 -2.37 12.11 -3.88
CA CYS A 285 -2.14 10.70 -3.58
C CYS A 285 -3.38 9.86 -3.93
N TRP A 286 -4.58 10.33 -3.56
CA TRP A 286 -5.82 9.65 -3.91
C TRP A 286 -6.08 9.56 -5.41
N ARG A 287 -5.87 10.65 -6.15
CA ARG A 287 -6.00 10.64 -7.61
C ARG A 287 -5.05 9.61 -8.22
N PHE A 288 -3.78 9.67 -7.86
CA PHE A 288 -2.76 8.74 -8.33
C PHE A 288 -3.12 7.27 -8.06
N LEU A 289 -3.62 6.97 -6.87
CA LEU A 289 -4.03 5.61 -6.51
C LEU A 289 -5.27 5.20 -7.31
N LYS A 290 -6.29 6.04 -7.43
CA LYS A 290 -7.51 5.71 -8.19
C LYS A 290 -7.23 5.46 -9.66
N ASP A 291 -6.37 6.27 -10.28
CA ASP A 291 -6.00 6.10 -11.68
C ASP A 291 -5.27 4.78 -11.91
N ARG A 292 -4.39 4.38 -10.99
CA ARG A 292 -3.54 3.18 -11.15
C ARG A 292 -4.18 1.88 -10.68
N VAL A 293 -5.01 1.94 -9.64
CA VAL A 293 -5.75 0.77 -9.16
C VAL A 293 -6.79 0.34 -10.19
N ARG A 294 -7.42 1.29 -10.90
CA ARG A 294 -8.37 0.99 -11.99
C ARG A 294 -7.73 0.36 -13.21
N VAL A 295 -6.51 0.77 -13.58
CA VAL A 295 -5.76 0.19 -14.72
C VAL A 295 -5.46 -1.31 -14.51
N ASN A 296 -5.37 -1.76 -13.26
CA ASN A 296 -5.15 -3.17 -12.90
C ASN A 296 -6.46 -3.99 -12.75
N GLN A 297 -7.65 -3.44 -13.05
CA GLN A 297 -8.92 -4.16 -12.92
C GLN A 297 -9.25 -5.08 -14.11
N HIS A 298 -8.50 -5.00 -15.21
CA HIS A 298 -8.66 -5.92 -16.36
C HIS A 298 -8.12 -7.35 -16.10
N THR A 299 -7.61 -7.62 -14.90
CA THR A 299 -7.22 -8.95 -14.39
C THR A 299 -8.12 -9.39 -13.23
N LYS A 300 -9.44 -9.20 -13.34
CA LYS A 300 -10.39 -9.80 -12.37
C LYS A 300 -10.55 -11.30 -12.60
N ALA A 301 -9.53 -12.07 -12.21
CA ALA A 301 -9.68 -13.41 -11.69
C ALA A 301 -9.32 -13.36 -10.20
N GLY A 302 -10.31 -13.59 -9.33
CA GLY A 302 -10.12 -13.73 -7.88
C GLY A 302 -9.34 -12.59 -7.23
N SER A 303 -10.03 -11.48 -6.94
CA SER A 303 -9.60 -10.52 -5.92
C SER A 303 -9.57 -11.21 -4.56
N ARG A 304 -8.53 -12.02 -4.31
CA ARG A 304 -8.27 -12.63 -3.02
C ARG A 304 -8.07 -11.47 -2.07
N GLN A 305 -9.03 -11.28 -1.18
CA GLN A 305 -8.87 -10.37 -0.07
C GLN A 305 -7.59 -10.79 0.64
N LEU A 306 -6.64 -9.87 0.78
CA LEU A 306 -5.61 -9.99 1.80
C LEU A 306 -6.36 -9.98 3.13
N VAL A 307 -6.65 -11.17 3.65
CA VAL A 307 -7.17 -11.37 5.00
C VAL A 307 -6.05 -10.91 5.94
N PRO A 308 -6.29 -9.91 6.80
CA PRO A 308 -5.38 -9.64 7.88
C PRO A 308 -5.53 -10.75 8.92
N ASN A 309 -4.41 -11.40 9.27
CA ASN A 309 -4.32 -12.15 10.52
C ASN A 309 -4.63 -11.24 11.72
#